data_AF-A0A3D8GK68-F1
#
_entry.id   AF-A0A3D8GK68-F1
#
_cell.length_a   1.000
_cell.length_b   1.000
_cell.length_c   1.000
_cell.angle_alpha   90.00
_cell.angle_beta   90.00
_cell.angle_gamma   90.00
#
_symmetry.space_group_name_H-M   'P 1'
#
loop_
_entity.id
_entity.type
_entity.pdbx_description
1 polymer ?
#
loop_
_entity_poly.entity_id
_entity_poly.type
_entity_poly.pdbx_seq_one_letter_code
_entity_poly.pdbx_strand_id
1 'polypeptide(L)' 'MTNTVKKLKVYKKDGEFVIERINEFNHSWKKSFVTEEGLKAGLDSYRPVMDEYEIEAADGLFALVANHLNK' A
#
# COMPACT_ATOMS: atom_id res chain seq x y z
N MET A 1 -8.06 -24.27 5.99
CA MET A 1 -6.82 -23.61 5.56
C MET A 1 -7.06 -22.12 5.69
N THR A 2 -6.42 -21.44 6.64
CA THR A 2 -6.49 -19.98 6.71
C THR A 2 -5.67 -19.43 5.55
N ASN A 3 -6.33 -18.99 4.47
CA ASN A 3 -5.70 -18.14 3.47
C ASN A 3 -5.23 -16.89 4.22
N THR A 4 -3.94 -16.78 4.54
CA THR A 4 -3.40 -15.55 5.11
C THR A 4 -3.37 -14.51 3.99
N VAL A 5 -4.31 -13.57 4.04
CA VAL A 5 -4.48 -12.53 3.03
C VAL A 5 -3.20 -11.68 2.95
N LYS A 6 -2.69 -11.45 1.72
CA LYS A 6 -1.56 -10.54 1.52
C LYS A 6 -2.03 -9.13 1.87
N LYS A 7 -1.18 -8.30 2.47
CA LYS A 7 -1.54 -6.94 2.88
C LYS A 7 -0.70 -5.90 2.18
N LEU A 8 -1.32 -4.79 1.81
CA LEU A 8 -0.65 -3.62 1.31
C LEU A 8 -0.96 -2.46 2.24
N LYS A 9 -0.03 -2.18 3.17
CA LYS A 9 -0.18 -1.09 4.12
C LYS A 9 0.39 0.20 3.55
N VAL A 10 -0.31 1.32 3.77
CA VAL A 10 0.09 2.65 3.33
C VAL A 10 0.06 3.60 4.53
N TYR A 11 1.21 4.15 4.89
CA TYR A 11 1.34 5.02 6.07
C TYR A 11 2.43 6.08 5.87
N LYS A 12 2.56 7.01 6.82
CA LYS A 12 3.70 7.94 6.88
C LYS A 12 4.70 7.52 7.95
N LYS A 13 5.98 7.62 7.64
CA LYS A 13 7.08 7.43 8.59
C LYS A 13 8.20 8.42 8.27
N ASP A 14 8.66 9.16 9.28
CA ASP A 14 9.75 10.13 9.16
C ASP A 14 9.53 11.17 8.04
N GLY A 15 8.26 11.59 7.85
CA GLY A 15 7.86 12.56 6.81
C GLY A 15 7.65 11.98 5.41
N GLU A 16 8.04 10.72 5.19
CA GLU A 16 7.89 10.01 3.92
C GLU A 16 6.61 9.16 3.90
N PHE A 17 6.05 8.96 2.71
CA PHE A 17 5.01 7.97 2.46
C PHE A 17 5.64 6.59 2.32
N VAL A 18 5.05 5.56 2.90
CA VAL A 18 5.56 4.19 2.84
C VAL A 18 4.46 3.26 2.35
N ILE A 19 4.81 2.42 1.38
CA ILE A 19 4.06 1.21 1.04
C ILE A 19 4.78 0.03 1.67
N GLU A 20 4.09 -0.71 2.53
CA GLU A 20 4.56 -1.98 3.11
C GLU A 20 3.72 -3.14 2.56
N ARG A 21 4.37 -3.99 1.77
CA ARG A 21 3.80 -5.22 1.24
C ARG A 21 4.08 -6.35 2.20
N ILE A 22 3.04 -7.02 2.69
CA ILE A 22 3.13 -8.20 3.55
C ILE A 22 2.56 -9.40 2.79
N ASN A 23 3.33 -10.48 2.67
CA ASN A 23 2.86 -11.70 2.01
C ASN A 23 2.14 -12.66 2.98
N GLU A 24 1.67 -13.79 2.46
CA GLU A 24 0.98 -14.84 3.23
C GLU A 24 1.81 -15.50 4.33
N PHE A 25 3.14 -15.35 4.29
CA PHE A 25 4.10 -15.83 5.28
C PHE A 25 4.51 -14.75 6.29
N ASN A 26 3.80 -13.61 6.31
CA ASN A 26 4.09 -12.47 7.18
C ASN A 26 5.48 -11.82 6.95
N HIS A 27 6.06 -11.99 5.76
CA HIS A 27 7.27 -11.28 5.35
C HIS A 27 6.89 -9.92 4.74
N SER A 28 7.49 -8.85 5.25
CA SER A 28 7.26 -7.48 4.81
C SER A 28 8.37 -6.90 3.93
N TRP A 29 8.02 -6.22 2.86
CA TRP A 29 8.92 -5.34 2.09
C TRP A 29 8.39 -3.91 2.08
N LYS A 30 9.29 -2.95 2.21
CA LYS A 30 8.96 -1.52 2.33
C LYS A 30 9.55 -0.72 1.20
N LYS A 31 8.78 0.24 0.69
CA LYS A 31 9.25 1.25 -0.22
C LYS A 31 8.76 2.62 0.24
N SER A 32 9.70 3.56 0.39
CA SER A 32 9.41 4.93 0.79
C SER A 32 9.36 5.87 -0.42
N PHE A 33 8.58 6.93 -0.27
CA PHE A 33 8.38 7.98 -1.26
C PHE A 33 8.31 9.33 -0.57
N VAL A 34 9.06 10.31 -1.08
CA VAL A 34 9.09 11.67 -0.52
C VAL A 34 7.85 12.48 -0.91
N THR A 35 7.23 12.14 -2.06
CA THR A 35 6.12 12.90 -2.64
C THR A 35 4.88 12.06 -2.80
N GLU A 36 3.73 12.75 -2.85
CA GLU A 36 2.43 12.12 -3.13
C GLU A 36 2.40 11.45 -4.51
N GLU A 37 2.97 12.08 -5.54
CA GLU A 37 3.08 11.50 -6.88
C GLU A 37 3.95 10.23 -6.89
N GLY A 38 5.01 10.20 -6.08
CA GLY A 38 5.81 9.00 -5.87
C GLY A 38 5.00 7.87 -5.26
N LEU A 39 4.19 8.17 -4.24
CA LEU A 39 3.26 7.19 -3.65
C LEU A 39 2.27 6.65 -4.69
N LYS A 40 1.63 7.53 -5.48
CA LYS A 40 0.67 7.13 -6.53
C LYS A 40 1.30 6.21 -7.55
N ALA A 41 2.46 6.57 -8.09
CA ALA A 41 3.21 5.71 -9.01
C ALA A 41 3.61 4.37 -8.37
N GLY A 42 3.93 4.39 -7.07
CA GLY A 42 4.16 3.19 -6.28
C GLY A 42 2.93 2.28 -6.21
N LEU A 43 1.75 2.85 -5.95
CA LEU A 43 0.48 2.12 -5.92
C LEU A 43 0.11 1.57 -7.31
N ASP A 44 0.39 2.32 -8.39
CA ASP A 44 0.11 1.88 -9.76
C ASP A 44 0.88 0.61 -10.14
N SER A 45 2.07 0.39 -9.57
CA SER A 45 2.82 -0.85 -9.79
C SER A 45 2.12 -2.10 -9.25
N TYR A 46 1.16 -1.94 -8.32
CA TYR A 46 0.35 -3.02 -7.77
C TYR A 46 -0.98 -3.21 -8.50
N ARG A 47 -1.41 -2.29 -9.37
CA ARG A 47 -2.70 -2.40 -10.10
C ARG A 47 -2.93 -3.77 -10.75
N PRO A 48 -1.94 -4.42 -11.39
CA PRO A 48 -2.14 -5.73 -12.04
C PRO A 48 -2.44 -6.90 -11.09
N VAL A 49 -2.16 -6.74 -9.78
CA VAL A 49 -2.23 -7.80 -8.76
C VAL A 49 -2.95 -7.31 -7.49
N MET A 50 -3.68 -6.19 -7.58
CA MET A 50 -4.22 -5.49 -6.41
C MET A 50 -5.30 -6.31 -5.69
N ASP A 51 -6.05 -7.12 -6.45
CA ASP A 51 -7.08 -8.03 -5.96
C ASP A 51 -6.53 -9.13 -5.05
N GLU A 52 -5.23 -9.39 -5.10
CA GLU A 52 -4.55 -10.31 -4.18
C GLU A 52 -4.27 -9.70 -2.80
N TYR A 53 -4.42 -8.37 -2.63
CA TYR A 53 -4.06 -7.66 -1.41
C TYR A 53 -5.26 -7.03 -0.70
N GLU A 54 -5.28 -7.18 0.63
CA GLU A 54 -6.05 -6.30 1.52
C GLU A 54 -5.30 -4.98 1.69
N ILE A 55 -5.95 -3.87 1.35
CA ILE A 55 -5.36 -2.54 1.41
C ILE A 55 -5.68 -1.89 2.74
N GLU A 56 -4.65 -1.50 3.49
CA GLU A 56 -4.77 -0.81 4.77
C GLU A 56 -4.07 0.54 4.68
N ALA A 57 -4.83 1.64 4.62
CA ALA A 57 -4.28 2.98 4.63
C ALA A 57 -4.47 3.64 6.01
N ALA A 58 -3.44 4.32 6.52
CA ALA A 58 -3.57 5.15 7.72
C ALA A 58 -4.60 6.28 7.50
N ASP A 59 -5.26 6.71 8.57
CA ASP A 59 -6.41 7.65 8.52
C ASP A 59 -6.16 8.89 7.65
N GLY A 60 -4.98 9.52 7.78
CA GLY A 60 -4.61 10.71 7.00
C GLY A 60 -4.29 10.46 5.52
N LEU A 61 -4.22 9.20 5.09
CA LEU A 61 -3.94 8.79 3.71
C LEU A 61 -5.09 8.03 3.06
N PHE A 62 -6.10 7.60 3.82
CA PHE A 62 -7.20 6.78 3.30
C PHE A 62 -7.87 7.43 2.09
N ALA A 63 -8.29 8.69 2.20
CA ALA A 63 -8.95 9.41 1.11
C ALA A 63 -8.06 9.52 -0.14
N LEU A 64 -6.76 9.75 0.04
CA LEU A 64 -5.80 9.83 -1.05
C LEU A 64 -5.66 8.48 -1.78
N VAL A 65 -5.45 7.40 -1.02
CA VAL A 65 -5.28 6.05 -1.58
C VAL A 65 -6.57 5.59 -2.25
N ALA A 66 -7.72 5.72 -1.58
CA ALA A 66 -9.01 5.31 -2.13
C ALA A 66 -9.37 6.07 -3.40
N ASN A 67 -9.16 7.39 -3.43
CA ASN A 67 -9.45 8.20 -4.63
C ASN A 67 -8.51 7.86 -5.80
N HIS A 68 -7.27 7.45 -5.53
CA HIS A 68 -6.34 7.06 -6.58
C HIS A 68 -6.66 5.69 -7.17
N LEU A 69 -7.04 4.73 -6.31
CA LEU A 69 -7.31 3.36 -6.71
C LEU A 69 -8.68 3.16 -7.37
N ASN A 70 -9.65 4.04 -7.10
CA ASN A 70 -10.98 4.01 -7.73
C ASN A 70 -11.06 4.77 -9.07
N LYS A 71 -9.91 5.21 -9.62
CA LYS A 71 -9.79 5.82 -10.96
C LYS A 71 -9.37 4.78 -11.99
#